data_AF-J3DB77-F1
#
_entry.id   AF-J3DB77-F1
#
_cell.length_a   1.000
_cell.length_b   1.000
_cell.length_c   1.000
_cell.angle_alpha   90.00
_cell.angle_beta   90.00
_cell.angle_gamma   90.00
#
_symmetry.space_group_name_H-M   'P 1'
#
loop_
_entity.id
_entity.type
_entity.pdbx_description
1 polymer ?
#
loop_
_entity_poly.entity_id
_entity_poly.type
_entity_poly.pdbx_seq_one_letter_code
_entity_poly.pdbx_strand_id
1 'polypeptide(L)'
;MFKHPLTRVTACAVLSMMCSGIALADSRTCSDPQVKEALTLKAQNSRNSYVDMLNRQGRNVWAKVSGIHEVESLSNNKESGRKKCFAKASVESNMGMLAQPVWMTYTLGQYDDGKQYTDIHVMSADERQNFSRDR
;
A
#
# COMPACT_ATOMS: atom_id res chain seq x y z
N MET A 1 -60.99 40.76 -29.15
CA MET A 1 -60.47 39.89 -30.22
C MET A 1 -59.05 39.49 -29.87
N PHE A 2 -58.78 38.18 -29.93
CA PHE A 2 -57.50 37.52 -29.65
C PHE A 2 -56.35 38.00 -30.55
N LYS A 3 -55.12 38.04 -30.00
CA LYS A 3 -54.00 37.16 -30.41
C LYS A 3 -52.76 37.33 -29.49
N HIS A 4 -52.19 36.18 -29.12
CA HIS A 4 -51.12 35.82 -28.17
C HIS A 4 -49.68 36.24 -28.62
N PRO A 5 -48.58 35.63 -28.11
CA PRO A 5 -47.99 35.53 -26.74
C PRO A 5 -46.45 35.81 -26.77
N LEU A 6 -45.77 36.05 -25.64
CA LEU A 6 -44.30 35.88 -25.44
C LEU A 6 -44.03 36.32 -23.98
N THR A 7 -43.23 35.74 -23.08
CA THR A 7 -42.47 34.49 -22.97
C THR A 7 -42.10 34.39 -21.48
N ARG A 8 -42.08 33.18 -20.92
CA ARG A 8 -41.53 32.84 -19.59
C ARG A 8 -40.13 33.44 -19.38
N VAL A 9 -39.79 33.85 -18.14
CA VAL A 9 -38.65 33.27 -17.39
C VAL A 9 -38.90 33.39 -15.89
N THR A 10 -39.14 32.25 -15.26
CA THR A 10 -39.04 32.02 -13.81
C THR A 10 -37.57 32.03 -13.42
N ALA A 11 -37.10 33.01 -12.66
CA ALA A 11 -35.75 33.00 -12.09
C ALA A 11 -35.76 32.18 -10.80
N CYS A 12 -35.68 30.85 -10.92
CA CYS A 12 -35.28 29.99 -9.81
C CYS A 12 -33.78 30.20 -9.57
N ALA A 13 -33.44 31.00 -8.57
CA ALA A 13 -32.10 31.02 -8.01
C ALA A 13 -31.84 29.67 -7.34
N VAL A 14 -31.25 28.74 -8.09
CA VAL A 14 -30.66 27.54 -7.52
C VAL A 14 -29.40 28.00 -6.80
N LEU A 15 -29.50 28.14 -5.48
CA LEU A 15 -28.34 28.09 -4.59
C LEU A 15 -27.63 26.78 -4.87
N SER A 16 -26.60 26.82 -5.71
CA SER A 16 -25.64 25.74 -5.82
C SER A 16 -24.97 25.62 -4.45
N MET A 17 -25.46 24.68 -3.65
CA MET A 17 -24.61 24.05 -2.65
C MET A 17 -23.37 23.60 -3.41
N MET A 18 -22.26 24.29 -3.17
CA MET A 18 -20.96 23.68 -3.36
C MET A 18 -20.93 22.49 -2.40
N CYS A 19 -21.39 21.34 -2.89
CA CYS A 19 -20.95 20.06 -2.35
C CYS A 19 -19.44 20.07 -2.56
N SER A 20 -18.74 20.55 -1.54
CA SER A 20 -17.33 20.32 -1.33
C SER A 20 -17.08 18.87 -1.67
N GLY A 21 -16.38 18.66 -2.78
CA GLY A 21 -15.95 17.36 -3.21
C GLY A 21 -15.08 16.79 -2.10
N ILE A 22 -15.69 16.04 -1.19
CA ILE A 22 -15.03 14.86 -0.64
C ILE A 22 -15.10 13.87 -1.80
N ALA A 23 -14.24 14.10 -2.80
CA ALA A 23 -13.78 13.02 -3.64
C ALA A 23 -13.22 12.03 -2.62
N LEU A 24 -13.96 10.96 -2.36
CA LEU A 24 -13.43 9.79 -1.68
C LEU A 24 -12.21 9.42 -2.51
N ALA A 25 -11.03 9.85 -2.07
CA ALA A 25 -9.78 9.51 -2.72
C ALA A 25 -9.82 7.99 -2.89
N ASP A 26 -9.67 7.52 -4.13
CA ASP A 26 -9.69 6.10 -4.47
C ASP A 26 -8.94 5.33 -3.38
N SER A 27 -9.68 4.56 -2.58
CA SER A 27 -9.12 4.00 -1.36
C SER A 27 -8.04 3.01 -1.78
N ARG A 28 -6.78 3.36 -1.58
CA ARG A 28 -5.65 2.50 -1.94
C ARG A 28 -5.87 1.09 -1.43
N THR A 29 -5.65 0.10 -2.29
CA THR A 29 -5.78 -1.30 -1.92
C THR A 29 -4.43 -1.87 -1.54
N CYS A 30 -4.42 -2.92 -0.73
CA CYS A 30 -3.19 -3.67 -0.42
C CYS A 30 -2.49 -4.14 -1.72
N SER A 31 -3.24 -4.34 -2.81
CA SER A 31 -2.73 -4.87 -4.07
C SER A 31 -2.29 -3.81 -5.08
N ASP A 32 -2.30 -2.53 -4.72
CA ASP A 32 -1.95 -1.43 -5.63
C ASP A 32 -0.53 -1.62 -6.23
N PRO A 33 -0.33 -1.40 -7.55
CA PRO A 33 0.96 -1.59 -8.19
C PRO A 33 2.10 -0.78 -7.56
N GLN A 34 1.86 0.49 -7.26
CA GLN A 34 2.85 1.37 -6.60
C GLN A 34 3.25 0.86 -5.21
N VAL A 35 2.33 0.22 -4.49
CA VAL A 35 2.65 -0.41 -3.19
C VAL A 35 3.54 -1.62 -3.43
N LYS A 36 3.25 -2.45 -4.42
CA LYS A 36 4.05 -3.64 -4.76
C LYS A 36 5.49 -3.29 -5.14
N GLU A 37 5.70 -2.20 -5.87
CA GLU A 37 7.04 -1.71 -6.20
C GLU A 37 7.81 -1.29 -4.94
N ALA A 38 7.19 -0.51 -4.05
CA ALA A 38 7.79 -0.10 -2.79
C ALA A 38 8.11 -1.30 -1.87
N LEU A 39 7.21 -2.29 -1.81
CA LEU A 39 7.43 -3.55 -1.08
C LEU A 39 8.61 -4.34 -1.66
N THR A 40 8.70 -4.43 -2.98
CA THR A 40 9.79 -5.15 -3.66
C THR A 40 11.14 -4.50 -3.36
N LEU A 41 11.21 -3.16 -3.43
CA LEU A 41 12.41 -2.41 -3.09
C LEU A 41 12.80 -2.59 -1.62
N LYS A 42 11.83 -2.50 -0.69
CA LYS A 42 12.09 -2.69 0.75
C LYS A 42 12.59 -4.11 1.05
N ALA A 43 11.99 -5.12 0.43
CA ALA A 43 12.43 -6.51 0.55
C ALA A 43 13.85 -6.72 0.00
N GLN A 44 14.16 -6.12 -1.16
CA GLN A 44 15.49 -6.22 -1.76
C GLN A 44 16.54 -5.56 -0.87
N ASN A 45 16.25 -4.37 -0.32
CA ASN A 45 17.16 -3.67 0.58
C ASN A 45 17.44 -4.45 1.88
N SER A 46 16.41 -5.11 2.43
CA SER A 46 16.57 -6.02 3.56
C SER A 46 17.54 -7.15 3.21
N ARG A 47 17.37 -7.82 2.06
CA ARG A 47 18.27 -8.89 1.61
C ARG A 47 19.69 -8.40 1.31
N ASN A 48 19.84 -7.26 0.65
CA ASN A 48 21.14 -6.65 0.37
C ASN A 48 21.95 -6.43 1.64
N SER A 49 21.32 -5.98 2.72
CA SER A 49 22.01 -5.77 4.01
C SER A 49 22.65 -7.06 4.55
N TYR A 50 21.97 -8.21 4.42
CA TYR A 50 22.53 -9.51 4.81
C TYR A 50 23.59 -10.00 3.83
N VAL A 51 23.36 -9.82 2.52
CA VAL A 51 24.32 -10.17 1.47
C VAL A 51 25.64 -9.43 1.68
N ASP A 52 25.59 -8.12 1.92
CA ASP A 52 26.77 -7.28 2.16
C ASP A 52 27.56 -7.75 3.39
N MET A 53 26.86 -8.05 4.49
CA MET A 53 27.49 -8.59 5.69
C MET A 53 28.22 -9.92 5.41
N LEU A 54 27.57 -10.85 4.72
CA LEU A 54 28.12 -12.17 4.41
C LEU A 54 29.26 -12.09 3.38
N ASN A 55 29.17 -11.18 2.41
CA ASN A 55 30.23 -10.96 1.42
C ASN A 55 31.47 -10.31 2.04
N ARG A 56 31.31 -9.41 3.03
CA ARG A 56 32.43 -8.91 3.84
C ARG A 56 33.11 -10.02 4.66
N GLN A 57 32.42 -11.12 4.94
CA GLN A 57 32.97 -12.33 5.55
C GLN A 57 33.55 -13.32 4.52
N GLY A 58 33.61 -12.96 3.23
CA GLY A 58 34.17 -13.79 2.17
C GLY A 58 33.22 -14.85 1.61
N ARG A 59 31.90 -14.78 1.87
CA ARG A 59 30.97 -15.88 1.55
C ARG A 59 30.37 -15.88 0.12
N ASN A 60 30.73 -14.94 -0.76
CA ASN A 60 30.24 -14.82 -2.16
C ASN A 60 28.76 -15.23 -2.37
N VAL A 61 27.86 -14.60 -1.63
CA VAL A 61 26.42 -14.83 -1.66
C VAL A 61 25.71 -13.76 -2.48
N TRP A 62 24.56 -14.12 -3.03
CA TRP A 62 23.63 -13.19 -3.66
C TRP A 62 22.18 -13.53 -3.27
N ALA A 63 21.31 -12.53 -3.30
CA ALA A 63 19.88 -12.70 -3.12
C ALA A 63 19.12 -11.69 -3.97
N LYS A 64 18.10 -12.16 -4.70
CA LYS A 64 17.28 -11.36 -5.60
C LYS A 64 15.81 -11.55 -5.26
N VAL A 65 15.12 -10.45 -5.01
CA VAL A 65 13.66 -10.45 -4.86
C VAL A 65 13.03 -10.50 -6.25
N SER A 66 12.25 -11.55 -6.53
CA SER A 66 11.60 -11.75 -7.83
C SER A 66 10.20 -11.14 -7.91
N GLY A 67 9.60 -10.79 -6.77
CA GLY A 67 8.34 -10.05 -6.71
C GLY A 67 7.51 -10.37 -5.47
N ILE A 68 6.34 -9.72 -5.36
CA ILE A 68 5.35 -9.95 -4.31
C ILE A 68 4.36 -11.03 -4.78
N HIS A 69 4.29 -12.15 -4.07
CA HIS A 69 3.43 -13.30 -4.44
C HIS A 69 2.22 -13.49 -3.53
N GLU A 70 2.24 -12.92 -2.33
CA GLU A 70 1.12 -12.96 -1.40
C GLU A 70 0.85 -11.54 -0.91
N VAL A 71 -0.43 -11.16 -0.90
CA VAL A 71 -0.92 -9.89 -0.38
C VAL A 71 -2.25 -10.16 0.33
N GLU A 72 -2.37 -9.71 1.56
CA GLU A 72 -3.59 -9.87 2.37
C GLU A 72 -3.92 -8.56 3.10
N SER A 73 -5.21 -8.25 3.23
CA SER A 73 -5.68 -7.17 4.08
C SER A 73 -5.88 -7.71 5.49
N LEU A 74 -5.24 -7.09 6.49
CA LEU A 74 -5.34 -7.51 7.89
C LEU A 74 -6.45 -6.77 8.62
N SER A 75 -6.50 -5.45 8.49
CA SER A 75 -7.54 -4.64 9.11
C SER A 75 -7.74 -3.32 8.39
N ASN A 76 -8.92 -2.73 8.55
CA ASN A 76 -9.28 -1.45 7.99
C ASN A 76 -9.95 -0.58 9.05
N ASN A 77 -9.30 0.51 9.44
CA ASN A 77 -9.90 1.54 10.27
C ASN A 77 -10.56 2.58 9.36
N LYS A 78 -11.89 2.54 9.32
CA LYS A 78 -12.69 3.45 8.48
C LYS A 78 -12.63 4.90 8.94
N GLU A 79 -12.53 5.14 10.25
CA GLU A 79 -12.50 6.49 10.82
C GLU A 79 -11.22 7.22 10.46
N SER A 80 -10.08 6.53 10.55
CA SER A 80 -8.77 7.11 10.23
C SER A 80 -8.35 6.89 8.77
N GLY A 81 -9.14 6.18 7.97
CA GLY A 81 -8.77 5.77 6.61
C GLY A 81 -7.51 4.88 6.52
N ARG A 82 -7.08 4.26 7.64
CA ARG A 82 -5.84 3.47 7.69
C ARG A 82 -6.14 2.01 7.42
N LYS A 83 -5.38 1.40 6.50
CA LYS A 83 -5.50 -0.01 6.15
C LYS A 83 -4.19 -0.74 6.45
N LYS A 84 -4.23 -1.75 7.31
CA LYS A 84 -3.10 -2.63 7.58
C LYS A 84 -3.17 -3.82 6.63
N CYS A 85 -2.04 -4.15 6.06
CA CYS A 85 -1.89 -5.21 5.09
C CYS A 85 -0.65 -6.05 5.42
N PHE A 86 -0.62 -7.24 4.84
CA PHE A 86 0.48 -8.18 4.88
C PHE A 86 0.93 -8.50 3.46
N ALA A 87 2.23 -8.75 3.27
CA ALA A 87 2.78 -9.22 2.01
C ALA A 87 3.95 -10.18 2.21
N LYS A 88 4.12 -11.08 1.24
CA LYS A 88 5.35 -11.88 1.10
C LYS A 88 6.01 -11.64 -0.24
N ALA A 89 7.33 -11.44 -0.20
CA ALA A 89 8.18 -11.36 -1.38
C ALA A 89 8.94 -12.67 -1.58
N SER A 90 8.97 -13.14 -2.83
CA SER A 90 9.79 -14.29 -3.25
C SER A 90 11.25 -13.88 -3.35
N VAL A 91 12.16 -14.78 -2.95
CA VAL A 91 13.60 -14.54 -3.03
C VAL A 91 14.30 -15.72 -3.69
N GLU A 92 15.10 -15.42 -4.70
CA GLU A 92 16.07 -16.33 -5.29
C GLU A 92 17.43 -16.08 -4.65
N SER A 93 18.18 -17.12 -4.31
CA SER A 93 19.52 -16.99 -3.73
C SER A 93 20.34 -18.27 -3.92
N ASN A 94 21.67 -18.12 -3.96
CA ASN A 94 22.59 -19.25 -3.84
C ASN A 94 22.78 -19.76 -2.40
N MET A 95 22.08 -19.19 -1.42
CA MET A 95 22.14 -19.59 -0.02
C MET A 95 20.74 -19.82 0.55
N GLY A 96 20.48 -21.02 1.07
CA GLY A 96 19.13 -21.44 1.49
C GLY A 96 18.47 -20.54 2.56
N MET A 97 19.25 -19.97 3.47
CA MET A 97 18.74 -19.01 4.47
C MET A 97 18.26 -17.70 3.84
N LEU A 98 18.92 -17.23 2.78
CA LEU A 98 18.55 -16.00 2.08
C LEU A 98 17.42 -16.23 1.06
N ALA A 99 17.24 -17.46 0.58
CA ALA A 99 16.12 -17.86 -0.28
C ALA A 99 14.75 -17.88 0.42
N GLN A 100 14.73 -17.72 1.76
CA GLN A 100 13.47 -17.62 2.50
C GLN A 100 12.67 -16.39 2.04
N PRO A 101 11.33 -16.48 1.94
CA PRO A 101 10.50 -15.33 1.63
C PRO A 101 10.70 -14.17 2.62
N VAL A 102 10.59 -12.94 2.14
CA VAL A 102 10.57 -11.74 3.00
C VAL A 102 9.12 -11.46 3.40
N TRP A 103 8.85 -11.51 4.69
CA TRP A 103 7.53 -11.20 5.24
C TRP A 103 7.48 -9.73 5.64
N MET A 104 6.39 -9.07 5.28
CA MET A 104 6.21 -7.65 5.54
C MET A 104 4.80 -7.36 6.01
N THR A 105 4.68 -6.46 6.97
CA THR A 105 3.43 -5.75 7.27
C THR A 105 3.56 -4.33 6.78
N TYR A 106 2.47 -3.76 6.28
CA TYR A 106 2.49 -2.36 5.87
C TYR A 106 1.15 -1.69 6.14
N THR A 107 1.21 -0.38 6.37
CA THR A 107 0.04 0.46 6.58
C THR A 107 -0.09 1.44 5.42
N LEU A 108 -1.26 1.43 4.78
CA LEU A 108 -1.70 2.46 3.85
C LEU A 108 -2.48 3.51 4.63
N GLY A 109 -2.21 4.78 4.37
CA GLY A 109 -2.93 5.86 5.01
C GLY A 109 -2.72 7.20 4.30
N GLN A 110 -3.21 8.25 4.94
CA GLN A 110 -3.12 9.62 4.50
C GLN A 110 -2.65 10.48 5.68
N TYR A 111 -1.74 11.42 5.43
CA TYR A 111 -1.36 12.45 6.39
C TYR A 111 -2.43 13.55 6.45
N ASP A 112 -2.35 14.42 7.47
CA ASP A 112 -3.29 15.54 7.66
C ASP A 112 -3.27 16.54 6.49
N ASP A 113 -2.16 16.63 5.76
CA ASP A 113 -2.00 17.46 4.55
C ASP A 113 -2.62 16.81 3.29
N GLY A 114 -3.27 15.66 3.44
CA GLY A 114 -3.89 14.91 2.35
C GLY A 114 -2.93 14.04 1.54
N LYS A 115 -1.62 14.02 1.82
CA LYS A 115 -0.69 13.14 1.11
C LYS A 115 -0.83 11.70 1.56
N GLN A 116 -0.84 10.78 0.60
CA GLN A 116 -0.86 9.35 0.86
C GLN A 116 0.50 8.86 1.32
N TYR A 117 0.51 7.85 2.19
CA TYR A 117 1.74 7.18 2.62
C TYR A 117 1.58 5.66 2.62
N THR A 118 2.74 5.00 2.55
CA THR A 118 2.90 3.56 2.72
C THR A 118 4.03 3.36 3.73
N ASP A 119 3.68 2.91 4.93
CA ASP A 119 4.67 2.56 5.96
C ASP A 119 4.91 1.05 5.93
N ILE A 120 6.16 0.63 5.66
CA ILE A 120 6.52 -0.78 5.42
C ILE A 120 7.49 -1.26 6.48
N HIS A 121 7.08 -2.31 7.18
CA HIS A 121 7.89 -3.03 8.14
C HIS A 121 8.27 -4.43 7.60
N VAL A 122 9.56 -4.75 7.64
CA VAL A 122 10.06 -6.08 7.29
C VAL A 122 10.20 -6.88 8.57
N MET A 123 9.49 -8.01 8.65
CA MET A 123 9.42 -8.81 9.86
C MET A 123 10.71 -9.60 10.08
N SER A 124 11.18 -9.60 11.32
CA SER A 124 12.24 -10.45 11.85
C SER A 124 11.83 -11.93 11.91
N ALA A 125 12.76 -12.81 12.31
CA ALA A 125 12.43 -14.21 12.53
C ALA A 125 11.41 -14.40 13.67
N ASP A 126 11.60 -13.69 14.77
CA ASP A 126 10.75 -13.83 15.97
C ASP A 126 9.35 -13.26 15.74
N GLU A 127 9.25 -12.14 15.01
CA GLU A 127 7.94 -11.59 14.61
C GLU A 127 7.19 -12.56 13.71
N ARG A 128 7.86 -13.27 12.81
CA ARG A 128 7.23 -14.29 11.94
C ARG A 128 6.69 -15.47 12.73
N GLN A 129 7.40 -15.92 13.78
CA GLN A 129 6.94 -17.03 14.62
C GLN A 129 5.67 -16.69 15.40
N ASN A 130 5.55 -15.43 15.84
CA ASN A 130 4.42 -14.94 16.61
C ASN A 130 3.31 -14.30 15.75
N PHE A 131 3.47 -14.29 14.42
CA PHE A 131 2.53 -13.62 13.55
C PHE A 131 1.25 -14.44 13.37
N SER A 132 0.21 -14.03 14.09
CA SER A 132 -1.15 -14.46 13.80
C SER A 132 -1.78 -13.56 12.75
N ARG A 133 -2.49 -14.20 11.82
CA ARG A 133 -3.42 -13.54 10.92
C ARG A 133 -4.77 -13.46 11.63
N ASP A 134 -4.86 -12.69 12.72
CA ASP A 134 -6.14 -12.54 13.41
C ASP A 134 -7.17 -11.97 12.42
N ARG A 135 -8.22 -12.76 12.17
CA ARG A 135 -9.37 -12.44 11.32
C ARG A 135 -10.57 -12.07 12.17
#